data_AF-A0A257QYU5-F1
#
_entry.id   AF-A0A257QYU5-F1
#
_cell.length_a   1.000
_cell.length_b   1.000
_cell.length_c   1.000
_cell.angle_alpha   90.00
_cell.angle_beta   90.00
_cell.angle_gamma   90.00
#
_symmetry.space_group_name_H-M   'P 1'
#
loop_
_entity.id
_entity.type
_entity.pdbx_description
1 polymer ?
#
loop_
_entity_poly.entity_id
_entity_poly.type
_entity_poly.pdbx_seq_one_letter_code
_entity_poly.pdbx_strand_id
1 'polypeptide(L)'
;MGALGPNSTIYTINVTPSLQATAQNMLDKGVTSRMETQTSYFDVVTLAGGAGSIPAPQGTTGLVPPTNFLFLTGTGGGAVTIPAYNNNTSAGFQALMINEVGNETVTGGGILGNMVVTSAQSNVTYDPQAGYGTIIGGGGNNDFTLDGTSPFGPGNYTVLSSTGNSTINANIGQDVISLGTGANLINLTSSTNQVTSTGDDTIHASGAKDFITATGTALIGLTTTSQQNTVSITGAGNVVMNGNYNSVIGSGASTEIINGQHNALTVSGAGTVAAGGSANTITASAGVVGLNAGANRLNASGNSVYYAESNGNTVSGSGSAFGLVDGTGNIISISGGALFDRSGANSITASGNANIFLAGNQAAVINSTGDDTVSAPNQAGVLGANTITASAGNDLVFAQSSSLVFVGGTGSSIIVGGSAAMTVTGGSGGILAVGASSGGNLLAGGSGSATLIGGGAGDVLKAGASGINFLAAGAGNETLDASLNTSGAVAMSAGGDATTSDVLIGGSATNLFSAGQATATLTGGTAAAQNLFNFSAASANGTDLVQNFRSGTDKINLYDGVTVANTAVTGGNSVLTLSDGTNITVTGITTTFTTTSSGGVTTLT
;
A
#
# COMPACT_ATOMS: atom_id res chain seq x y z
N MET A 1 24.72 -11.86 18.75
CA MET A 1 25.90 -11.65 19.62
C MET A 1 26.48 -13.02 19.95
N GLY A 2 27.53 -13.43 19.25
CA GLY A 2 28.31 -14.64 19.56
C GLY A 2 29.65 -14.22 20.14
N ALA A 3 30.05 -14.85 21.25
CA ALA A 3 31.19 -14.47 22.08
C ALA A 3 32.53 -14.56 21.32
N LEU A 4 33.28 -13.45 21.33
CA LEU A 4 34.71 -13.41 21.00
C LEU A 4 35.49 -14.18 22.08
N GLY A 5 36.41 -15.05 21.68
CA GLY A 5 37.24 -15.84 22.59
C GLY A 5 38.25 -14.99 23.40
N PRO A 6 38.86 -15.55 24.47
CA PRO A 6 39.50 -14.78 25.54
C PRO A 6 40.83 -14.08 25.20
N ASN A 7 41.33 -14.17 23.96
CA ASN A 7 42.67 -13.68 23.57
C ASN A 7 42.69 -12.71 22.38
N SER A 8 41.55 -12.16 21.95
CA SER A 8 41.50 -11.11 20.93
C SER A 8 41.32 -9.73 21.59
N THR A 9 42.37 -9.22 22.25
CA THR A 9 42.40 -7.81 22.65
C THR A 9 42.60 -6.98 21.38
N ILE A 10 41.51 -6.49 20.80
CA ILE A 10 41.58 -5.51 19.72
C ILE A 10 42.18 -4.24 20.34
N TYR A 11 43.43 -3.93 20.03
CA TYR A 11 44.02 -2.62 20.33
C TYR A 11 43.44 -1.59 19.36
N THR A 12 42.15 -1.28 19.50
CA THR A 12 41.53 -0.14 18.84
C THR A 12 41.78 1.08 19.71
N ILE A 13 42.53 2.05 19.21
CA ILE A 13 42.57 3.38 19.83
C ILE A 13 41.19 3.99 19.56
N ASN A 14 40.37 4.18 20.61
CA ASN A 14 39.11 4.91 20.50
C ASN A 14 39.41 6.39 20.22
N VAL A 15 39.48 6.75 18.94
CA VAL A 15 39.71 8.14 18.51
C VAL A 15 38.39 8.88 18.50
N THR A 16 38.22 9.85 19.40
CA THR A 16 37.09 10.79 19.37
C THR A 16 37.30 11.83 18.25
N PRO A 17 36.24 12.45 17.71
CA PRO A 17 36.40 13.56 16.75
C PRO A 17 37.30 14.70 17.26
N SER A 18 37.30 14.95 18.57
CA SER A 18 38.20 15.92 19.22
C SER A 18 39.66 15.47 19.20
N LEU A 19 39.95 14.17 19.36
CA LEU A 19 41.30 13.62 19.27
C LEU A 19 41.78 13.59 17.81
N GLN A 20 40.90 13.26 16.87
CA GLN A 20 41.16 13.36 15.42
C GLN A 20 41.56 14.79 15.04
N ALA A 21 40.73 15.78 15.39
CA ALA A 21 41.01 17.18 15.12
C ALA A 21 42.30 17.65 15.80
N THR A 22 42.61 17.15 17.01
CA THR A 22 43.84 17.49 17.72
C THR A 22 45.07 16.92 17.02
N ALA A 23 45.06 15.64 16.64
CA ALA A 23 46.16 14.99 15.92
C ALA A 23 46.42 15.67 14.57
N GLN A 24 45.35 15.97 13.83
CA GLN A 24 45.41 16.69 12.57
C GLN A 24 45.98 18.10 12.75
N ASN A 25 45.49 18.85 13.73
CA ASN A 25 45.95 20.21 14.02
C ASN A 25 47.43 20.25 14.43
N MET A 26 47.90 19.25 15.17
CA MET A 26 49.31 19.11 15.52
C MET A 26 50.19 18.85 14.30
N LEU A 27 49.72 18.02 13.36
CA LEU A 27 50.41 17.74 12.10
C LEU A 27 50.46 18.99 11.20
N ASP A 28 49.31 19.65 11.01
CA ASP A 28 49.16 20.83 10.14
C ASP A 28 49.92 22.06 10.67
N LYS A 29 50.10 22.19 12.00
CA LYS A 29 50.88 23.29 12.62
C LYS A 29 52.40 23.08 12.59
N GLY A 30 52.90 22.04 11.93
CA GLY A 30 54.34 21.83 11.79
C GLY A 30 55.04 21.51 13.13
N VAL A 31 54.35 20.82 14.05
CA VAL A 31 54.96 20.29 15.29
C VAL A 31 56.09 19.29 15.00
N THR A 32 56.29 18.91 13.73
CA THR A 32 57.49 18.27 13.18
C THR A 32 58.79 18.88 13.73
N SER A 33 58.88 20.21 13.84
CA SER A 33 60.06 20.92 14.39
C SER A 33 60.40 20.61 15.87
N ARG A 34 59.45 20.15 16.69
CA ARG A 34 59.72 19.74 18.09
C ARG A 34 60.09 18.26 18.23
N MET A 35 59.74 17.41 17.26
CA MET A 35 59.98 15.95 17.32
C MET A 35 61.33 15.52 16.73
N GLU A 36 61.92 16.34 15.86
CA GLU A 36 63.29 16.13 15.34
C GLU A 36 64.38 16.10 16.44
N THR A 37 64.07 16.59 17.65
CA THR A 37 65.05 16.67 18.75
C THR A 37 65.04 15.48 19.73
N GLN A 38 64.14 14.50 19.56
CA GLN A 38 64.10 13.26 20.37
C GLN A 38 64.48 12.04 19.51
N THR A 39 65.77 11.78 19.37
CA THR A 39 66.34 10.83 18.39
C THR A 39 66.17 9.33 18.69
N SER A 40 65.42 8.94 19.73
CA SER A 40 65.38 7.52 20.16
C SER A 40 64.20 6.72 19.63
N TYR A 41 63.19 7.35 19.01
CA TYR A 41 61.93 6.68 18.64
C TYR A 41 61.30 7.12 17.31
N PHE A 42 61.93 8.06 16.57
CA PHE A 42 61.35 8.69 15.38
C PHE A 42 62.27 8.58 14.17
N ASP A 43 61.79 8.00 13.07
CA ASP A 43 62.41 8.06 11.75
C ASP A 43 61.71 9.15 10.92
N VAL A 44 62.44 10.20 10.55
CA VAL A 44 61.93 11.29 9.69
C VAL A 44 62.54 11.13 8.30
N VAL A 45 61.68 10.97 7.29
CA VAL A 45 62.07 10.85 5.89
C VAL A 45 61.52 12.06 5.14
N THR A 46 62.41 12.97 4.72
CA THR A 46 62.04 14.10 3.88
C THR A 46 62.12 13.69 2.41
N LEU A 47 60.99 13.71 1.70
CA LEU A 47 60.92 13.33 0.29
C LEU A 47 61.11 14.57 -0.59
N ALA A 48 62.33 14.77 -1.08
CA ALA A 48 62.62 15.79 -2.08
C ALA A 48 62.31 15.26 -3.50
N GLY A 49 61.04 14.99 -3.80
CA GLY A 49 60.53 14.83 -5.17
C GLY A 49 60.95 13.57 -5.95
N GLY A 50 61.08 12.40 -5.31
CA GLY A 50 61.41 11.15 -6.00
C GLY A 50 60.93 9.88 -5.28
N ALA A 51 60.70 8.81 -6.05
CA ALA A 51 60.33 7.49 -5.52
C ALA A 51 61.46 6.91 -4.64
N GLY A 52 61.10 6.31 -3.50
CA GLY A 52 62.07 5.78 -2.53
C GLY A 52 61.54 4.54 -1.79
N SER A 53 62.42 3.58 -1.51
CA SER A 53 62.11 2.45 -0.63
C SER A 53 62.67 2.72 0.76
N ILE A 54 61.85 2.62 1.80
CA ILE A 54 62.32 2.76 3.19
C ILE A 54 62.79 1.38 3.67
N PRO A 55 64.04 1.21 4.15
CA PRO A 55 64.50 -0.07 4.68
C PRO A 55 63.63 -0.54 5.86
N ALA A 56 63.49 -1.86 6.04
CA ALA A 56 62.75 -2.39 7.18
C ALA A 56 63.39 -1.90 8.48
N PRO A 57 62.60 -1.36 9.44
CA PRO A 57 63.13 -1.00 10.75
C PRO A 57 63.73 -2.26 11.38
N GLN A 58 65.02 -2.21 11.73
CA GLN A 58 65.68 -3.32 12.40
C GLN A 58 65.21 -3.39 13.85
N GLY A 59 64.46 -4.43 14.19
CA GLY A 59 63.90 -4.65 15.53
C GLY A 59 63.50 -6.10 15.76
N THR A 60 63.55 -6.56 17.02
CA THR A 60 63.49 -7.96 17.43
C THR A 60 62.24 -8.69 16.92
N THR A 61 62.45 -9.81 16.25
CA THR A 61 61.45 -10.81 15.86
C THR A 61 60.62 -11.25 17.08
N GLY A 62 59.30 -11.04 17.07
CA GLY A 62 58.38 -11.48 18.13
C GLY A 62 57.12 -10.61 18.26
N LEU A 63 56.15 -11.07 19.05
CA LEU A 63 54.84 -10.41 19.33
C LEU A 63 54.94 -9.12 20.17
N VAL A 64 56.03 -8.36 20.09
CA VAL A 64 56.18 -7.05 20.75
C VAL A 64 55.91 -5.98 19.69
N PRO A 65 54.94 -5.06 19.88
CA PRO A 65 54.70 -3.98 18.92
C PRO A 65 55.98 -3.11 18.80
N PRO A 66 56.48 -2.83 17.59
CA PRO A 66 57.57 -1.87 17.43
C PRO A 66 57.15 -0.49 17.98
N THR A 67 58.10 0.27 18.52
CA THR A 67 57.89 1.63 19.04
C THR A 67 58.19 2.73 18.03
N ASN A 68 58.41 2.37 16.76
CA ASN A 68 58.94 3.29 15.76
C ASN A 68 57.82 4.05 15.06
N PHE A 69 58.00 5.36 14.96
CA PHE A 69 57.13 6.31 14.27
C PHE A 69 57.84 6.78 12.99
N LEU A 70 57.11 6.81 11.87
CA LEU A 70 57.62 7.28 10.58
C LEU A 70 56.94 8.58 10.17
N PHE A 71 57.73 9.60 9.83
CA PHE A 71 57.23 10.87 9.28
C PHE A 71 57.67 11.05 7.83
N LEU A 72 56.72 11.37 6.96
CA LEU A 72 56.95 11.79 5.57
C LEU A 72 56.64 13.28 5.46
N THR A 73 57.63 14.09 5.05
CA THR A 73 57.51 15.55 4.90
C THR A 73 58.24 16.07 3.65
N GLY A 74 57.72 17.12 3.01
CA GLY A 74 58.34 17.61 1.77
C GLY A 74 57.39 18.35 0.82
N THR A 75 57.94 18.65 -0.37
CA THR A 75 57.25 19.29 -1.49
C THR A 75 57.63 18.55 -2.77
N GLY A 76 56.86 17.52 -3.12
CA GLY A 76 57.12 16.76 -4.34
C GLY A 76 56.64 15.33 -4.20
N GLY A 77 55.43 15.08 -4.71
CA GLY A 77 54.80 13.77 -4.74
C GLY A 77 55.69 12.65 -5.31
N GLY A 78 55.41 11.42 -4.90
CA GLY A 78 56.20 10.24 -5.25
C GLY A 78 55.61 8.95 -4.67
N ALA A 79 56.23 7.82 -5.00
CA ALA A 79 55.86 6.51 -4.46
C ALA A 79 56.86 6.07 -3.38
N VAL A 80 56.34 5.71 -2.21
CA VAL A 80 57.09 5.19 -1.07
C VAL A 80 56.63 3.76 -0.82
N THR A 81 57.58 2.83 -0.86
CA THR A 81 57.31 1.44 -0.46
C THR A 81 57.93 1.18 0.91
N ILE A 82 57.08 0.79 1.85
CA ILE A 82 57.44 0.39 3.21
C ILE A 82 57.27 -1.13 3.30
N PRO A 83 58.27 -1.90 3.80
CA PRO A 83 58.14 -3.33 3.95
C PRO A 83 56.91 -3.71 4.79
N ALA A 84 55.99 -4.48 4.21
CA ALA A 84 54.82 -4.99 4.93
C ALA A 84 55.24 -5.81 6.16
N TYR A 85 54.40 -5.81 7.19
CA TYR A 85 54.62 -6.65 8.36
C TYR A 85 54.77 -8.12 7.97
N ASN A 86 55.83 -8.76 8.46
CA ASN A 86 55.91 -10.21 8.46
C ASN A 86 56.61 -10.69 9.74
N ASN A 87 56.21 -11.87 10.21
CA ASN A 87 56.67 -12.46 11.47
C ASN A 87 58.17 -12.78 11.53
N ASN A 88 58.90 -12.66 10.42
CA ASN A 88 60.27 -13.15 10.28
C ASN A 88 61.32 -12.06 9.95
N THR A 89 60.95 -10.95 9.30
CA THR A 89 61.90 -10.00 8.67
C THR A 89 61.50 -8.52 8.72
N SER A 90 60.26 -8.16 9.09
CA SER A 90 59.85 -6.74 9.21
C SER A 90 58.84 -6.55 10.35
N ALA A 91 59.22 -5.75 11.35
CA ALA A 91 58.34 -5.38 12.45
C ALA A 91 57.31 -4.30 12.05
N GLY A 92 57.59 -3.53 10.99
CA GLY A 92 56.83 -2.36 10.54
C GLY A 92 56.84 -1.18 11.53
N PHE A 93 55.91 -0.21 11.38
CA PHE A 93 55.87 1.03 12.17
C PHE A 93 54.54 1.18 12.94
N GLN A 94 54.61 1.69 14.18
CA GLN A 94 53.43 1.92 15.02
C GLN A 94 52.55 3.04 14.50
N ALA A 95 53.16 4.10 13.97
CA ALA A 95 52.42 5.16 13.31
C ALA A 95 53.18 5.74 12.12
N LEU A 96 52.41 6.18 11.13
CA LEU A 96 52.85 6.83 9.91
C LEU A 96 52.16 8.19 9.83
N MET A 97 52.94 9.26 9.77
CA MET A 97 52.44 10.63 9.67
C MET A 97 52.91 11.24 8.35
N ILE A 98 51.98 11.71 7.52
CA ILE A 98 52.24 12.20 6.17
C ILE A 98 51.83 13.68 6.12
N ASN A 99 52.80 14.57 5.94
CA ASN A 99 52.56 16.00 5.79
C ASN A 99 53.31 16.52 4.56
N GLU A 100 52.77 16.16 3.41
CA GLU A 100 53.32 16.46 2.09
C GLU A 100 52.34 17.35 1.34
N VAL A 101 52.86 18.30 0.56
CA VAL A 101 52.05 19.10 -0.36
C VAL A 101 52.13 18.44 -1.72
N GLY A 102 51.11 17.66 -2.10
CA GLY A 102 51.12 16.92 -3.36
C GLY A 102 50.28 15.67 -3.38
N ASN A 103 50.64 14.78 -4.33
CA ASN A 103 50.08 13.44 -4.44
C ASN A 103 51.13 12.42 -4.02
N GLU A 104 50.85 11.64 -3.00
CA GLU A 104 51.79 10.67 -2.44
C GLU A 104 51.19 9.27 -2.53
N THR A 105 51.96 8.31 -3.03
CA THR A 105 51.58 6.90 -3.00
C THR A 105 52.41 6.18 -1.95
N VAL A 106 51.77 5.57 -0.96
CA VAL A 106 52.41 4.78 0.08
C VAL A 106 51.88 3.35 0.01
N THR A 107 52.78 2.40 -0.21
CA THR A 107 52.47 0.97 -0.25
C THR A 107 53.18 0.23 0.88
N GLY A 108 52.48 -0.67 1.56
CA GLY A 108 52.97 -1.46 2.69
C GLY A 108 53.01 -0.71 4.02
N GLY A 109 53.77 -1.24 4.98
CA GLY A 109 53.95 -0.61 6.30
C GLY A 109 52.84 -0.87 7.33
N GLY A 110 51.78 -1.58 6.98
CA GLY A 110 50.74 -1.96 7.94
C GLY A 110 51.21 -3.03 8.93
N ILE A 111 50.93 -2.81 10.22
CA ILE A 111 51.22 -3.72 11.35
C ILE A 111 49.95 -3.95 12.18
N LEU A 112 50.04 -4.72 13.27
CA LEU A 112 48.96 -4.85 14.24
C LEU A 112 48.78 -3.53 15.02
N GLY A 113 47.68 -2.82 14.80
CA GLY A 113 47.32 -1.58 15.50
C GLY A 113 48.04 -0.33 14.98
N ASN A 114 48.31 -0.24 13.67
CA ASN A 114 48.99 0.92 13.08
C ASN A 114 48.09 2.19 13.14
N MET A 115 48.70 3.38 13.32
CA MET A 115 48.01 4.66 13.14
C MET A 115 48.57 5.42 11.95
N VAL A 116 47.75 5.75 10.96
CA VAL A 116 48.12 6.61 9.82
C VAL A 116 47.45 7.95 9.99
N VAL A 117 48.16 9.06 9.81
CA VAL A 117 47.60 10.42 9.84
C VAL A 117 48.12 11.21 8.64
N THR A 118 47.23 11.76 7.82
CA THR A 118 47.59 12.57 6.64
C THR A 118 47.27 14.05 6.88
N SER A 119 48.05 14.99 6.33
CA SER A 119 47.79 16.42 6.53
C SER A 119 46.59 16.92 5.73
N ALA A 120 46.11 18.12 6.03
CA ALA A 120 45.02 18.74 5.27
C ALA A 120 45.35 19.06 3.80
N GLN A 121 46.63 18.99 3.43
CA GLN A 121 47.15 19.38 2.12
C GLN A 121 47.63 18.18 1.28
N SER A 122 47.68 16.98 1.87
CA SER A 122 48.17 15.76 1.21
C SER A 122 47.06 15.02 0.49
N ASN A 123 47.30 14.59 -0.73
CA ASN A 123 46.47 13.61 -1.45
C ASN A 123 47.16 12.26 -1.42
N VAL A 124 46.78 11.40 -0.47
CA VAL A 124 47.50 10.14 -0.22
C VAL A 124 46.78 8.95 -0.85
N THR A 125 47.44 8.23 -1.74
CA THR A 125 47.11 6.85 -2.09
C THR A 125 47.79 5.91 -1.11
N TYR A 126 47.05 5.18 -0.27
CA TYR A 126 47.61 4.26 0.73
C TYR A 126 47.06 2.85 0.57
N ASP A 127 47.98 1.89 0.47
CA ASP A 127 47.73 0.45 0.48
C ASP A 127 48.60 -0.17 1.60
N PRO A 128 48.04 -0.71 2.69
CA PRO A 128 48.80 -1.25 3.80
C PRO A 128 49.43 -2.63 3.52
N GLN A 129 48.93 -3.40 2.55
CA GLN A 129 49.25 -4.80 2.21
C GLN A 129 49.11 -5.85 3.34
N ALA A 130 49.25 -5.45 4.60
CA ALA A 130 49.13 -6.28 5.79
C ALA A 130 48.66 -5.47 7.02
N GLY A 131 48.26 -6.14 8.09
CA GLY A 131 47.96 -5.52 9.38
C GLY A 131 46.51 -5.05 9.55
N TYR A 132 46.27 -4.22 10.57
CA TYR A 132 44.98 -3.60 10.90
C TYR A 132 45.24 -2.33 11.72
N GLY A 133 44.37 -1.33 11.68
CA GLY A 133 44.62 -0.10 12.46
C GLY A 133 43.67 1.05 12.19
N THR A 134 44.11 2.26 12.53
CA THR A 134 43.34 3.51 12.37
C THR A 134 43.99 4.42 11.35
N ILE A 135 43.23 4.92 10.39
CA ILE A 135 43.64 5.91 9.40
C ILE A 135 42.86 7.19 9.65
N ILE A 136 43.56 8.30 9.86
CA ILE A 136 43.02 9.65 9.97
C ILE A 136 43.40 10.37 8.67
N GLY A 137 42.46 10.42 7.74
CA GLY A 137 42.57 11.22 6.53
C GLY A 137 42.37 12.70 6.86
N GLY A 138 43.37 13.52 6.56
CA GLY A 138 43.22 14.97 6.51
C GLY A 138 42.32 15.41 5.36
N GLY A 139 42.20 16.72 5.16
CA GLY A 139 41.28 17.34 4.21
C GLY A 139 41.58 17.19 2.70
N GLY A 140 42.65 16.50 2.29
CA GLY A 140 42.95 16.24 0.89
C GLY A 140 42.10 15.12 0.27
N ASN A 141 42.36 14.82 -1.01
CA ASN A 141 41.68 13.77 -1.77
C ASN A 141 42.48 12.47 -1.65
N ASN A 142 42.15 11.64 -0.65
CA ASN A 142 42.90 10.42 -0.35
C ASN A 142 42.28 9.20 -1.04
N ASP A 143 43.09 8.20 -1.39
CA ASP A 143 42.65 6.92 -1.93
C ASP A 143 43.19 5.77 -1.06
N PHE A 144 42.34 5.16 -0.25
CA PHE A 144 42.72 4.12 0.69
C PHE A 144 42.21 2.76 0.22
N THR A 145 43.12 1.82 -0.02
CA THR A 145 42.78 0.44 -0.35
C THR A 145 43.01 -0.43 0.88
N LEU A 146 41.93 -0.97 1.45
CA LEU A 146 41.94 -1.75 2.68
C LEU A 146 41.86 -3.24 2.32
N ASP A 147 43.00 -3.81 1.94
CA ASP A 147 43.14 -5.23 1.57
C ASP A 147 44.17 -5.98 2.44
N GLY A 148 44.64 -5.34 3.50
CA GLY A 148 45.68 -5.86 4.38
C GLY A 148 45.23 -7.11 5.13
N THR A 149 46.10 -8.13 5.16
CA THR A 149 45.88 -9.37 5.94
C THR A 149 46.77 -9.43 7.18
N SER A 150 46.34 -10.20 8.19
CA SER A 150 47.12 -10.45 9.39
C SER A 150 47.16 -11.95 9.72
N PRO A 151 48.07 -12.40 10.62
CA PRO A 151 48.07 -13.78 11.12
C PRO A 151 46.75 -14.19 11.81
N PHE A 152 45.90 -13.23 12.17
CA PHE A 152 44.61 -13.44 12.83
C PHE A 152 43.41 -13.38 11.87
N GLY A 153 43.66 -13.22 10.57
CA GLY A 153 42.63 -13.09 9.54
C GLY A 153 42.71 -11.75 8.79
N PRO A 154 41.64 -11.39 8.06
CA PRO A 154 41.53 -10.09 7.39
C PRO A 154 41.79 -8.92 8.33
N GLY A 155 42.47 -7.89 7.84
CA GLY A 155 42.74 -6.67 8.59
C GLY A 155 41.49 -5.80 8.73
N ASN A 156 41.19 -5.34 9.94
CA ASN A 156 40.06 -4.45 10.22
C ASN A 156 40.56 -3.02 10.42
N TYR A 157 40.10 -2.06 9.63
CA TYR A 157 40.53 -0.68 9.69
C TYR A 157 39.45 0.27 10.20
N THR A 158 39.85 1.25 10.99
CA THR A 158 39.02 2.43 11.27
C THR A 158 39.51 3.59 10.41
N VAL A 159 38.68 4.13 9.52
CA VAL A 159 39.02 5.28 8.68
C VAL A 159 38.20 6.49 9.12
N LEU A 160 38.86 7.60 9.42
CA LEU A 160 38.24 8.86 9.82
C LEU A 160 38.72 9.99 8.92
N SER A 161 37.82 10.71 8.25
CA SER A 161 38.13 11.95 7.52
C SER A 161 37.04 12.99 7.73
N SER A 162 37.39 14.28 7.71
CA SER A 162 36.45 15.38 7.94
C SER A 162 36.07 16.17 6.69
N THR A 163 36.97 16.31 5.72
CA THR A 163 36.76 17.04 4.45
C THR A 163 37.51 16.37 3.30
N GLY A 164 37.21 16.78 2.06
CA GLY A 164 37.92 16.31 0.86
C GLY A 164 37.10 15.27 0.09
N ASN A 165 37.58 14.90 -1.10
CA ASN A 165 36.94 13.91 -1.97
C ASN A 165 37.78 12.63 -1.98
N SER A 166 37.59 11.80 -0.97
CA SER A 166 38.38 10.58 -0.79
C SER A 166 37.71 9.34 -1.37
N THR A 167 38.51 8.38 -1.82
CA THR A 167 38.08 7.05 -2.24
C THR A 167 38.52 6.02 -1.20
N ILE A 168 37.60 5.16 -0.76
CA ILE A 168 37.88 4.06 0.17
C ILE A 168 37.46 2.75 -0.50
N ASN A 169 38.40 1.83 -0.67
CA ASN A 169 38.16 0.48 -1.18
C ASN A 169 38.30 -0.52 -0.02
N ALA A 170 37.19 -0.82 0.65
CA ALA A 170 37.12 -1.81 1.74
C ALA A 170 36.97 -3.22 1.14
N ASN A 171 38.11 -3.88 0.93
CA ASN A 171 38.17 -5.11 0.16
C ASN A 171 38.00 -6.36 1.01
N ILE A 172 38.54 -6.36 2.22
CA ILE A 172 38.43 -7.44 3.19
C ILE A 172 38.36 -6.84 4.60
N GLY A 173 37.94 -7.65 5.57
CA GLY A 173 37.92 -7.21 6.96
C GLY A 173 36.65 -6.49 7.33
N GLN A 174 36.49 -6.23 8.62
CA GLN A 174 35.34 -5.54 9.17
C GLN A 174 35.73 -4.11 9.48
N ASP A 175 35.52 -3.22 8.52
CA ASP A 175 36.00 -1.85 8.60
C ASP A 175 34.96 -0.90 9.21
N VAL A 176 35.44 0.16 9.86
CA VAL A 176 34.64 1.28 10.36
C VAL A 176 35.07 2.53 9.64
N ILE A 177 34.22 3.06 8.77
CA ILE A 177 34.52 4.20 7.89
C ILE A 177 33.64 5.37 8.30
N SER A 178 34.24 6.49 8.65
CA SER A 178 33.53 7.74 8.98
C SER A 178 34.11 8.89 8.15
N LEU A 179 33.37 9.34 7.14
CA LEU A 179 33.78 10.44 6.28
C LEU A 179 32.87 11.65 6.50
N GLY A 180 33.50 12.83 6.55
CA GLY A 180 32.82 14.11 6.63
C GLY A 180 32.45 14.65 5.25
N THR A 181 32.32 15.97 5.14
CA THR A 181 31.83 16.65 3.93
C THR A 181 32.72 16.43 2.70
N GLY A 182 32.12 16.47 1.51
CA GLY A 182 32.81 16.28 0.24
C GLY A 182 31.99 15.39 -0.66
N ALA A 183 32.60 14.93 -1.75
CA ALA A 183 32.08 13.90 -2.62
C ALA A 183 33.02 12.69 -2.55
N ASN A 184 32.82 11.84 -1.55
CA ASN A 184 33.63 10.65 -1.34
C ASN A 184 33.07 9.44 -2.11
N LEU A 185 33.93 8.49 -2.45
CA LEU A 185 33.57 7.20 -3.03
C LEU A 185 33.93 6.07 -2.05
N ILE A 186 32.95 5.29 -1.62
CA ILE A 186 33.18 4.15 -0.71
C ILE A 186 32.74 2.87 -1.42
N ASN A 187 33.67 1.94 -1.62
CA ASN A 187 33.41 0.62 -2.20
C ASN A 187 33.55 -0.45 -1.11
N LEU A 188 32.46 -1.11 -0.77
CA LEU A 188 32.40 -2.21 0.21
C LEU A 188 32.27 -3.53 -0.55
N THR A 189 33.40 -4.22 -0.78
CA THR A 189 33.40 -5.36 -1.70
C THR A 189 33.19 -6.72 -1.03
N SER A 190 33.57 -6.84 0.25
CA SER A 190 33.33 -8.04 1.05
C SER A 190 33.17 -7.72 2.54
N SER A 191 32.85 -8.75 3.33
CA SER A 191 32.78 -8.69 4.79
C SER A 191 31.69 -7.74 5.32
N THR A 192 31.69 -7.48 6.63
CA THR A 192 30.69 -6.65 7.32
C THR A 192 31.33 -5.32 7.71
N ASN A 193 30.88 -4.21 7.13
CA ASN A 193 31.46 -2.90 7.39
C ASN A 193 30.45 -1.96 8.06
N GLN A 194 30.96 -0.95 8.75
CA GLN A 194 30.17 0.15 9.29
C GLN A 194 30.58 1.46 8.61
N VAL A 195 29.63 2.16 8.01
CA VAL A 195 29.86 3.42 7.31
C VAL A 195 29.01 4.53 7.91
N THR A 196 29.64 5.66 8.22
CA THR A 196 28.98 6.94 8.52
C THR A 196 29.48 7.98 7.53
N SER A 197 28.57 8.56 6.74
CA SER A 197 28.91 9.52 5.70
C SER A 197 28.06 10.78 5.80
N THR A 198 28.66 11.95 5.65
CA THR A 198 27.94 13.23 5.59
C THR A 198 28.37 14.00 4.35
N GLY A 199 27.47 14.26 3.40
CA GLY A 199 27.85 14.97 2.18
C GLY A 199 27.21 14.38 0.92
N ASP A 200 27.85 14.62 -0.21
CA ASP A 200 27.40 14.20 -1.54
C ASP A 200 28.17 12.94 -1.96
N ASP A 201 28.13 11.93 -1.10
CA ASP A 201 28.96 10.73 -1.21
C ASP A 201 28.32 9.65 -2.07
N THR A 202 29.14 8.83 -2.73
CA THR A 202 28.71 7.62 -3.44
C THR A 202 29.20 6.38 -2.70
N ILE A 203 28.28 5.47 -2.37
CA ILE A 203 28.59 4.23 -1.65
C ILE A 203 28.12 3.04 -2.49
N HIS A 204 29.05 2.16 -2.87
CA HIS A 204 28.74 0.90 -3.53
C HIS A 204 28.95 -0.25 -2.54
N ALA A 205 27.90 -1.02 -2.27
CA ALA A 205 27.98 -2.19 -1.40
C ALA A 205 27.67 -3.47 -2.20
N SER A 206 28.70 -4.30 -2.38
CA SER A 206 28.55 -5.68 -2.86
C SER A 206 28.72 -6.73 -1.77
N GLY A 207 29.24 -6.32 -0.62
CA GLY A 207 29.30 -7.08 0.62
C GLY A 207 27.92 -7.37 1.23
N ALA A 208 27.96 -8.07 2.36
CA ALA A 208 26.78 -8.49 3.08
C ALA A 208 26.86 -8.06 4.55
N LYS A 209 25.71 -7.68 5.10
CA LYS A 209 25.55 -7.22 6.50
C LYS A 209 26.25 -5.89 6.82
N ASP A 210 26.53 -5.08 5.82
CA ASP A 210 27.03 -3.72 6.00
C ASP A 210 25.99 -2.83 6.72
N PHE A 211 26.46 -1.93 7.57
CA PHE A 211 25.67 -0.92 8.27
C PHE A 211 26.04 0.47 7.77
N ILE A 212 25.19 1.08 6.94
CA ILE A 212 25.47 2.36 6.28
C ILE A 212 24.54 3.42 6.86
N THR A 213 25.11 4.52 7.37
CA THR A 213 24.37 5.72 7.77
C THR A 213 24.85 6.89 6.93
N ALA A 214 23.94 7.53 6.19
CA ALA A 214 24.26 8.66 5.34
C ALA A 214 23.33 9.86 5.59
N THR A 215 23.86 11.06 5.46
CA THR A 215 23.09 12.30 5.51
C THR A 215 23.37 13.17 4.29
N GLY A 216 22.40 13.99 3.86
CA GLY A 216 22.56 14.90 2.73
C GLY A 216 22.02 14.33 1.42
N THR A 217 22.82 14.35 0.34
CA THR A 217 22.42 13.92 -1.01
C THR A 217 23.13 12.66 -1.49
N ALA A 218 23.65 11.86 -0.56
CA ALA A 218 24.39 10.63 -0.85
C ALA A 218 23.65 9.67 -1.81
N LEU A 219 24.42 8.99 -2.67
CA LEU A 219 23.96 7.95 -3.57
C LEU A 219 24.47 6.59 -3.08
N ILE A 220 23.56 5.67 -2.77
CA ILE A 220 23.90 4.34 -2.24
C ILE A 220 23.42 3.27 -3.22
N GLY A 221 24.36 2.53 -3.80
CA GLY A 221 24.10 1.39 -4.66
C GLY A 221 24.37 0.07 -3.94
N LEU A 222 23.31 -0.67 -3.61
CA LEU A 222 23.41 -2.06 -3.17
C LEU A 222 23.36 -2.96 -4.41
N THR A 223 24.45 -3.64 -4.71
CA THR A 223 24.61 -4.41 -5.96
C THR A 223 23.81 -5.71 -5.94
N THR A 224 23.76 -6.44 -7.05
CA THR A 224 23.01 -7.71 -7.17
C THR A 224 23.51 -8.83 -6.25
N THR A 225 24.76 -8.76 -5.78
CA THR A 225 25.32 -9.74 -4.83
C THR A 225 25.08 -9.36 -3.37
N SER A 226 24.64 -8.12 -3.13
CA SER A 226 24.49 -7.57 -1.79
C SER A 226 23.37 -8.29 -1.05
N GLN A 227 23.60 -8.59 0.23
CA GLN A 227 22.61 -9.28 1.05
C GLN A 227 22.62 -8.77 2.49
N GLN A 228 21.43 -8.61 3.08
CA GLN A 228 21.28 -8.30 4.51
C GLN A 228 21.91 -6.97 4.96
N ASN A 229 22.16 -6.04 4.04
CA ASN A 229 22.70 -4.72 4.40
C ASN A 229 21.62 -3.85 5.04
N THR A 230 22.01 -3.02 6.01
CA THR A 230 21.13 -2.04 6.65
C THR A 230 21.59 -0.64 6.29
N VAL A 231 20.69 0.15 5.71
CA VAL A 231 20.96 1.54 5.30
C VAL A 231 20.00 2.48 6.02
N SER A 232 20.53 3.53 6.63
CA SER A 232 19.77 4.65 7.17
C SER A 232 20.18 5.92 6.43
N ILE A 233 19.23 6.56 5.77
CA ILE A 233 19.48 7.78 5.00
C ILE A 233 18.54 8.91 5.46
N THR A 234 19.13 10.09 5.65
CA THR A 234 18.39 11.30 6.02
C THR A 234 18.70 12.42 5.03
N GLY A 235 17.66 13.08 4.48
CA GLY A 235 17.82 14.15 3.51
C GLY A 235 17.23 13.81 2.14
N ALA A 236 17.94 14.16 1.08
CA ALA A 236 17.50 14.00 -0.32
C ALA A 236 18.36 12.99 -1.10
N GLY A 237 19.05 12.10 -0.38
CA GLY A 237 19.87 11.06 -1.00
C GLY A 237 19.04 9.92 -1.59
N ASN A 238 19.70 9.09 -2.40
CA ASN A 238 19.06 8.05 -3.20
C ASN A 238 19.63 6.67 -2.87
N VAL A 239 18.78 5.64 -2.90
CA VAL A 239 19.19 4.25 -2.66
C VAL A 239 18.69 3.34 -3.77
N VAL A 240 19.59 2.55 -4.36
CA VAL A 240 19.25 1.53 -5.36
C VAL A 240 19.54 0.14 -4.77
N MET A 241 18.50 -0.66 -4.55
CA MET A 241 18.57 -2.01 -3.98
C MET A 241 18.46 -3.07 -5.07
N ASN A 242 19.59 -3.44 -5.68
CA ASN A 242 19.63 -4.54 -6.66
C ASN A 242 19.76 -5.93 -6.00
N GLY A 243 20.29 -5.99 -4.78
CA GLY A 243 20.44 -7.23 -4.01
C GLY A 243 19.20 -7.61 -3.21
N ASN A 244 19.33 -8.67 -2.42
CA ASN A 244 18.20 -9.27 -1.69
C ASN A 244 18.31 -9.06 -0.17
N TYR A 245 17.18 -9.13 0.53
CA TYR A 245 17.13 -9.08 2.01
C TYR A 245 17.76 -7.82 2.65
N ASN A 246 17.92 -6.73 1.91
CA ASN A 246 18.43 -5.48 2.45
C ASN A 246 17.31 -4.71 3.18
N SER A 247 17.69 -3.90 4.16
CA SER A 247 16.78 -3.08 4.96
C SER A 247 17.18 -1.62 4.84
N VAL A 248 16.26 -0.77 4.40
CA VAL A 248 16.51 0.67 4.19
C VAL A 248 15.49 1.48 4.98
N ILE A 249 15.98 2.50 5.68
CA ILE A 249 15.16 3.51 6.35
C ILE A 249 15.51 4.86 5.73
N GLY A 250 14.57 5.43 4.99
CA GLY A 250 14.69 6.74 4.36
C GLY A 250 13.85 7.79 5.08
N SER A 251 14.40 8.98 5.24
CA SER A 251 13.66 10.16 5.71
C SER A 251 14.02 11.39 4.91
N GLY A 252 13.03 12.24 4.63
CA GLY A 252 13.17 13.39 3.75
C GLY A 252 12.66 13.12 2.33
N ALA A 253 13.22 13.79 1.34
CA ALA A 253 12.82 13.71 -0.07
C ALA A 253 13.73 12.75 -0.85
N SER A 254 13.92 11.54 -0.32
CA SER A 254 14.77 10.52 -0.91
C SER A 254 14.07 9.79 -2.07
N THR A 255 14.87 9.22 -2.99
CA THR A 255 14.36 8.31 -4.02
C THR A 255 14.93 6.92 -3.83
N GLU A 256 14.05 5.92 -3.75
CA GLU A 256 14.43 4.53 -3.57
C GLU A 256 13.96 3.64 -4.72
N ILE A 257 14.89 2.86 -5.28
CA ILE A 257 14.61 1.87 -6.32
C ILE A 257 14.87 0.49 -5.75
N ILE A 258 13.88 -0.41 -5.82
CA ILE A 258 13.97 -1.78 -5.30
C ILE A 258 13.84 -2.77 -6.45
N ASN A 259 14.96 -3.30 -6.92
CA ASN A 259 15.00 -4.28 -8.02
C ASN A 259 15.11 -5.73 -7.52
N GLY A 260 15.74 -5.94 -6.36
CA GLY A 260 15.91 -7.27 -5.77
C GLY A 260 14.66 -7.76 -5.02
N GLN A 261 14.84 -8.86 -4.28
CA GLN A 261 13.77 -9.55 -3.57
C GLN A 261 13.91 -9.51 -2.05
N HIS A 262 12.78 -9.63 -1.34
CA HIS A 262 12.74 -9.69 0.12
C HIS A 262 13.37 -8.49 0.83
N ASN A 263 13.52 -7.35 0.14
CA ASN A 263 14.01 -6.13 0.76
C ASN A 263 12.91 -5.49 1.62
N ALA A 264 13.32 -4.77 2.66
CA ALA A 264 12.47 -3.98 3.52
C ALA A 264 12.80 -2.49 3.34
N LEU A 265 11.79 -1.66 3.10
CA LEU A 265 11.94 -0.21 3.03
C LEU A 265 10.95 0.46 3.98
N THR A 266 11.42 1.42 4.77
CA THR A 266 10.57 2.36 5.53
C THR A 266 10.89 3.79 5.11
N VAL A 267 9.89 4.54 4.65
CA VAL A 267 10.03 5.95 4.24
C VAL A 267 9.04 6.84 4.96
N SER A 268 9.52 7.98 5.46
CA SER A 268 8.71 8.92 6.26
C SER A 268 8.56 10.33 5.70
N GLY A 269 9.13 10.63 4.52
CA GLY A 269 9.03 11.95 3.88
C GLY A 269 8.41 11.91 2.47
N ALA A 270 8.40 13.05 1.78
CA ALA A 270 7.77 13.23 0.47
C ALA A 270 8.61 12.64 -0.71
N GLY A 271 9.29 11.52 -0.46
CA GLY A 271 10.13 10.83 -1.42
C GLY A 271 9.34 10.03 -2.47
N THR A 272 10.08 9.35 -3.35
CA THR A 272 9.52 8.45 -4.37
C THR A 272 10.13 7.06 -4.28
N VAL A 273 9.30 6.03 -4.28
CA VAL A 273 9.71 4.63 -4.27
C VAL A 273 9.27 3.95 -5.56
N ALA A 274 10.18 3.21 -6.21
CA ALA A 274 9.88 2.36 -7.35
C ALA A 274 10.33 0.92 -7.07
N ALA A 275 9.37 0.01 -6.91
CA ALA A 275 9.63 -1.40 -6.65
C ALA A 275 9.42 -2.25 -7.92
N GLY A 276 10.53 -2.70 -8.51
CA GLY A 276 10.55 -3.60 -9.67
C GLY A 276 10.83 -5.07 -9.34
N GLY A 277 11.22 -5.39 -8.10
CA GLY A 277 11.43 -6.77 -7.64
C GLY A 277 10.19 -7.41 -7.02
N SER A 278 10.32 -8.60 -6.43
CA SER A 278 9.22 -9.34 -5.78
C SER A 278 9.46 -9.59 -4.30
N ALA A 279 8.37 -9.84 -3.56
CA ALA A 279 8.36 -10.14 -2.14
C ALA A 279 9.00 -9.06 -1.25
N ASN A 280 9.08 -7.82 -1.73
CA ASN A 280 9.56 -6.69 -0.93
C ASN A 280 8.45 -6.17 -0.02
N THR A 281 8.84 -5.64 1.15
CA THR A 281 7.93 -4.99 2.10
C THR A 281 8.27 -3.52 2.22
N ILE A 282 7.31 -2.66 1.91
CA ILE A 282 7.47 -1.21 1.90
C ILE A 282 6.50 -0.61 2.91
N THR A 283 6.99 0.28 3.78
CA THR A 283 6.16 1.08 4.68
C THR A 283 6.38 2.55 4.35
N ALA A 284 5.31 3.26 4.01
CA ALA A 284 5.35 4.68 3.63
C ALA A 284 4.32 5.49 4.43
N SER A 285 4.75 6.62 5.00
CA SER A 285 3.84 7.57 5.66
C SER A 285 3.58 8.86 4.89
N ALA A 286 4.29 9.06 3.77
CA ALA A 286 4.10 10.14 2.81
C ALA A 286 4.78 9.76 1.48
N GLY A 287 4.61 10.60 0.46
CA GLY A 287 5.28 10.46 -0.83
C GLY A 287 4.53 9.56 -1.81
N VAL A 288 5.27 9.12 -2.84
CA VAL A 288 4.73 8.32 -3.95
C VAL A 288 5.38 6.94 -3.95
N VAL A 289 4.59 5.87 -4.05
CA VAL A 289 5.08 4.50 -4.10
C VAL A 289 4.54 3.76 -5.33
N GLY A 290 5.41 3.34 -6.25
CA GLY A 290 5.08 2.48 -7.37
C GLY A 290 5.49 1.02 -7.13
N LEU A 291 4.56 0.08 -7.27
CA LEU A 291 4.79 -1.37 -7.29
C LEU A 291 4.73 -1.85 -8.75
N ASN A 292 5.85 -1.69 -9.45
CA ASN A 292 5.92 -1.73 -10.91
C ASN A 292 6.07 -3.17 -11.45
N ALA A 293 6.60 -4.09 -10.66
CA ALA A 293 6.72 -5.50 -11.03
C ALA A 293 6.77 -6.38 -9.78
N GLY A 294 6.43 -7.68 -9.96
CA GLY A 294 6.42 -8.66 -8.88
C GLY A 294 5.32 -8.44 -7.84
N ALA A 295 5.05 -9.48 -7.04
CA ALA A 295 4.11 -9.38 -5.93
C ALA A 295 4.82 -8.77 -4.71
N ASN A 296 4.45 -7.55 -4.30
CA ASN A 296 5.04 -6.83 -3.18
C ASN A 296 4.01 -6.52 -2.10
N ARG A 297 4.49 -6.16 -0.91
CA ARG A 297 3.66 -5.72 0.21
C ARG A 297 3.90 -4.25 0.50
N LEU A 298 2.83 -3.45 0.51
CA LEU A 298 2.87 -2.03 0.85
C LEU A 298 1.98 -1.73 2.05
N ASN A 299 2.53 -1.03 3.05
CA ASN A 299 1.78 -0.38 4.13
C ASN A 299 1.89 1.14 3.98
N ALA A 300 0.89 1.74 3.36
CA ALA A 300 0.78 3.17 3.12
C ALA A 300 -0.12 3.84 4.18
N SER A 301 0.32 4.98 4.68
CA SER A 301 -0.41 5.81 5.65
C SER A 301 -0.28 7.29 5.33
N GLY A 302 -1.01 8.14 6.06
CA GLY A 302 -0.95 9.59 5.90
C GLY A 302 -1.46 10.03 4.52
N ASN A 303 -0.68 10.88 3.84
CA ASN A 303 -1.00 11.41 2.50
C ASN A 303 -0.21 10.70 1.40
N SER A 304 0.06 9.41 1.56
CA SER A 304 0.79 8.63 0.55
C SER A 304 -0.07 8.41 -0.70
N VAL A 305 0.55 8.51 -1.87
CA VAL A 305 -0.04 8.07 -3.14
C VAL A 305 0.64 6.78 -3.55
N TYR A 306 -0.12 5.76 -3.92
CA TYR A 306 0.46 4.50 -4.41
C TYR A 306 -0.13 4.04 -5.74
N TYR A 307 0.75 3.43 -6.54
CA TYR A 307 0.44 2.82 -7.82
C TYR A 307 0.81 1.34 -7.72
N ALA A 308 -0.18 0.45 -7.70
CA ALA A 308 0.07 -0.99 -7.78
C ALA A 308 -0.15 -1.43 -9.22
N GLU A 309 0.89 -1.42 -10.05
CA GLU A 309 0.77 -1.71 -11.50
C GLU A 309 0.92 -3.20 -11.83
N SER A 310 1.42 -3.98 -10.87
CA SER A 310 1.73 -5.39 -11.03
C SER A 310 0.71 -6.30 -10.34
N ASN A 311 0.78 -7.60 -10.64
CA ASN A 311 -0.14 -8.60 -10.09
C ASN A 311 0.27 -9.06 -8.69
N GLY A 312 -0.72 -9.48 -7.88
CA GLY A 312 -0.47 -10.20 -6.62
C GLY A 312 0.07 -9.35 -5.47
N ASN A 313 -0.01 -8.02 -5.56
CA ASN A 313 0.41 -7.13 -4.48
C ASN A 313 -0.55 -7.22 -3.28
N THR A 314 0.01 -7.03 -2.08
CA THR A 314 -0.77 -6.84 -0.85
C THR A 314 -0.60 -5.40 -0.38
N VAL A 315 -1.65 -4.59 -0.48
CA VAL A 315 -1.61 -3.16 -0.14
C VAL A 315 -2.51 -2.87 1.05
N SER A 316 -2.00 -2.14 2.02
CA SER A 316 -2.76 -1.58 3.14
C SER A 316 -2.64 -0.06 3.09
N GLY A 317 -3.73 0.65 2.82
CA GLY A 317 -3.83 2.11 2.84
C GLY A 317 -4.63 2.59 4.05
N SER A 318 -4.15 3.60 4.76
CA SER A 318 -4.86 4.21 5.89
C SER A 318 -4.77 5.73 5.89
N GLY A 319 -5.74 6.39 6.50
CA GLY A 319 -5.80 7.86 6.55
C GLY A 319 -6.31 8.43 5.23
N SER A 320 -5.55 9.35 4.63
CA SER A 320 -5.91 10.04 3.38
C SER A 320 -5.18 9.46 2.16
N ALA A 321 -4.70 8.21 2.26
CA ALA A 321 -3.97 7.58 1.19
C ALA A 321 -4.82 7.47 -0.09
N PHE A 322 -4.18 7.67 -1.24
CA PHE A 322 -4.80 7.53 -2.55
C PHE A 322 -4.15 6.40 -3.33
N GLY A 323 -4.97 5.43 -3.76
CA GLY A 323 -4.52 4.25 -4.48
C GLY A 323 -4.97 4.25 -5.94
N LEU A 324 -4.05 3.93 -6.85
CA LEU A 324 -4.36 3.47 -8.19
C LEU A 324 -3.87 2.04 -8.31
N VAL A 325 -4.77 1.14 -8.69
CA VAL A 325 -4.45 -0.28 -8.84
C VAL A 325 -4.72 -0.70 -10.27
N ASP A 326 -3.73 -1.38 -10.83
CA ASP A 326 -3.77 -2.09 -12.08
C ASP A 326 -3.32 -3.55 -11.83
N GLY A 327 -3.55 -4.43 -12.80
CA GLY A 327 -3.19 -5.84 -12.65
C GLY A 327 -4.16 -6.62 -11.74
N THR A 328 -3.96 -7.93 -11.67
CA THR A 328 -4.92 -8.87 -11.09
C THR A 328 -4.39 -9.57 -9.84
N GLY A 329 -5.30 -10.05 -9.00
CA GLY A 329 -4.96 -10.83 -7.80
C GLY A 329 -4.39 -9.98 -6.67
N ASN A 330 -4.54 -8.66 -6.74
CA ASN A 330 -4.12 -7.77 -5.67
C ASN A 330 -5.10 -7.89 -4.49
N ILE A 331 -4.55 -7.88 -3.27
CA ILE A 331 -5.30 -7.84 -2.01
C ILE A 331 -5.10 -6.45 -1.41
N ILE A 332 -6.17 -5.67 -1.35
CA ILE A 332 -6.12 -4.26 -0.97
C ILE A 332 -6.99 -4.08 0.26
N SER A 333 -6.44 -3.46 1.30
CA SER A 333 -7.19 -3.02 2.47
C SER A 333 -7.08 -1.51 2.56
N ILE A 334 -8.20 -0.80 2.60
CA ILE A 334 -8.25 0.65 2.79
C ILE A 334 -9.08 1.02 4.00
N SER A 335 -8.59 2.00 4.77
CA SER A 335 -9.29 2.61 5.90
C SER A 335 -9.40 4.11 5.65
N GLY A 336 -10.50 4.52 5.02
CA GLY A 336 -10.68 5.86 4.45
C GLY A 336 -9.93 6.07 3.13
N GLY A 337 -9.90 7.32 2.66
CA GLY A 337 -9.23 7.70 1.42
C GLY A 337 -10.00 7.32 0.16
N ALA A 338 -9.27 7.16 -0.95
CA ALA A 338 -9.85 6.78 -2.23
C ALA A 338 -9.00 5.74 -2.96
N LEU A 339 -9.66 4.82 -3.65
CA LEU A 339 -9.08 3.75 -4.43
C LEU A 339 -9.68 3.75 -5.83
N PHE A 340 -8.82 3.79 -6.85
CA PHE A 340 -9.20 3.65 -8.25
C PHE A 340 -8.66 2.31 -8.77
N ASP A 341 -9.52 1.29 -8.84
CA ASP A 341 -9.20 -0.04 -9.37
C ASP A 341 -9.47 -0.06 -10.88
N ARG A 342 -8.39 0.08 -11.66
CA ARG A 342 -8.43 0.34 -13.11
C ARG A 342 -8.52 -0.93 -13.93
N SER A 343 -8.02 -2.05 -13.43
CA SER A 343 -7.99 -3.32 -14.14
C SER A 343 -7.75 -4.50 -13.20
N GLY A 344 -8.13 -5.70 -13.63
CA GLY A 344 -7.86 -6.94 -12.90
C GLY A 344 -8.98 -7.39 -11.96
N ALA A 345 -8.92 -8.65 -11.56
CA ALA A 345 -9.78 -9.20 -10.52
C ALA A 345 -9.07 -9.04 -9.17
N ASN A 346 -9.49 -8.03 -8.40
CA ASN A 346 -8.86 -7.66 -7.14
C ASN A 346 -9.80 -7.87 -5.95
N SER A 347 -9.22 -8.19 -4.79
CA SER A 347 -9.93 -8.32 -3.53
C SER A 347 -9.71 -7.07 -2.71
N ILE A 348 -10.79 -6.34 -2.41
CA ILE A 348 -10.75 -5.05 -1.72
C ILE A 348 -11.49 -5.19 -0.39
N THR A 349 -10.85 -4.79 0.70
CA THR A 349 -11.49 -4.61 2.00
C THR A 349 -11.54 -3.13 2.30
N ALA A 350 -12.74 -2.60 2.51
CA ALA A 350 -13.00 -1.19 2.77
C ALA A 350 -13.51 -1.00 4.20
N SER A 351 -12.98 0.04 4.84
CA SER A 351 -13.35 0.43 6.20
C SER A 351 -13.26 1.94 6.35
N GLY A 352 -13.90 2.49 7.37
CA GLY A 352 -14.03 3.94 7.54
C GLY A 352 -15.02 4.51 6.54
N ASN A 353 -14.63 5.57 5.82
CA ASN A 353 -15.45 6.20 4.79
C ASN A 353 -14.65 6.27 3.48
N ALA A 354 -14.41 5.12 2.87
CA ALA A 354 -13.62 4.97 1.65
C ALA A 354 -14.45 5.24 0.40
N ASN A 355 -13.78 5.79 -0.63
CA ASN A 355 -14.36 5.96 -1.97
C ASN A 355 -13.67 5.00 -2.93
N ILE A 356 -14.42 4.05 -3.48
CA ILE A 356 -13.91 3.03 -4.39
C ILE A 356 -14.49 3.26 -5.78
N PHE A 357 -13.61 3.32 -6.76
CA PHE A 357 -13.96 3.46 -8.17
C PHE A 357 -13.45 2.24 -8.94
N LEU A 358 -14.37 1.47 -9.53
CA LEU A 358 -14.09 0.26 -10.28
C LEU A 358 -14.17 0.54 -11.77
N ALA A 359 -13.02 0.72 -12.42
CA ALA A 359 -12.92 0.92 -13.87
C ALA A 359 -12.44 -0.33 -14.63
N GLY A 360 -12.12 -1.41 -13.91
CA GLY A 360 -11.67 -2.68 -14.48
C GLY A 360 -12.74 -3.49 -15.21
N ASN A 361 -12.31 -4.28 -16.19
CA ASN A 361 -13.16 -5.19 -16.96
C ASN A 361 -13.35 -6.58 -16.33
N GLN A 362 -12.70 -6.86 -15.20
CA GLN A 362 -12.82 -8.11 -14.46
C GLN A 362 -13.57 -7.89 -13.14
N ALA A 363 -14.09 -8.97 -12.58
CA ALA A 363 -14.90 -8.90 -11.36
C ALA A 363 -14.03 -8.57 -10.15
N ALA A 364 -14.35 -7.48 -9.45
CA ALA A 364 -13.80 -7.19 -8.14
C ALA A 364 -14.66 -7.83 -7.03
N VAL A 365 -14.01 -8.19 -5.93
CA VAL A 365 -14.69 -8.61 -4.69
C VAL A 365 -14.42 -7.57 -3.62
N ILE A 366 -15.47 -6.97 -3.09
CA ILE A 366 -15.38 -5.91 -2.07
C ILE A 366 -16.04 -6.41 -0.78
N ASN A 367 -15.30 -6.30 0.33
CA ASN A 367 -15.82 -6.44 1.68
C ASN A 367 -15.84 -5.07 2.35
N SER A 368 -17.02 -4.50 2.55
CA SER A 368 -17.23 -3.23 3.24
C SER A 368 -17.60 -3.44 4.71
N THR A 369 -17.05 -2.59 5.57
CA THR A 369 -17.33 -2.54 7.01
C THR A 369 -17.68 -1.12 7.49
N GLY A 370 -17.54 -0.10 6.63
CA GLY A 370 -17.73 1.31 6.95
C GLY A 370 -18.78 1.97 6.05
N ASP A 371 -18.95 3.28 6.18
CA ASP A 371 -19.86 4.06 5.34
C ASP A 371 -19.16 4.37 4.02
N ASP A 372 -19.10 3.39 3.13
CA ASP A 372 -18.28 3.44 1.93
C ASP A 372 -19.11 3.79 0.68
N THR A 373 -18.47 4.47 -0.28
CA THR A 373 -19.05 4.70 -1.62
C THR A 373 -18.34 3.83 -2.65
N VAL A 374 -19.09 3.01 -3.38
CA VAL A 374 -18.58 2.19 -4.47
C VAL A 374 -19.23 2.63 -5.79
N SER A 375 -18.42 3.01 -6.76
CA SER A 375 -18.89 3.39 -8.09
C SER A 375 -18.15 2.59 -9.14
N ALA A 376 -18.87 1.95 -10.05
CA ALA A 376 -18.28 1.29 -11.21
C ALA A 376 -18.48 2.16 -12.47
N PRO A 377 -17.66 3.22 -12.70
CA PRO A 377 -17.86 4.13 -13.82
C PRO A 377 -17.99 3.40 -15.16
N ASN A 378 -18.99 3.83 -15.94
CA ASN A 378 -19.28 3.34 -17.28
C ASN A 378 -18.05 3.47 -18.20
N GLN A 379 -17.37 2.35 -18.41
CA GLN A 379 -16.42 2.18 -19.50
C GLN A 379 -17.11 1.35 -20.57
N ALA A 380 -17.09 1.82 -21.82
CA ALA A 380 -17.71 1.12 -22.95
C ALA A 380 -17.10 -0.28 -23.11
N GLY A 381 -17.77 -1.30 -22.54
CA GLY A 381 -17.28 -2.68 -22.50
C GLY A 381 -18.06 -3.56 -21.51
N VAL A 382 -17.78 -4.86 -21.51
CA VAL A 382 -18.29 -5.80 -20.51
C VAL A 382 -17.46 -5.60 -19.24
N LEU A 383 -18.03 -4.91 -18.25
CA LEU A 383 -17.46 -4.85 -16.91
C LEU A 383 -17.68 -6.20 -16.22
N GLY A 384 -16.74 -6.60 -15.37
CA GLY A 384 -16.87 -7.84 -14.59
C GLY A 384 -18.05 -7.78 -13.61
N ALA A 385 -18.64 -8.93 -13.31
CA ALA A 385 -19.73 -9.03 -12.33
C ALA A 385 -19.19 -8.81 -10.91
N ASN A 386 -19.31 -7.60 -10.40
CA ASN A 386 -18.74 -7.21 -9.12
C ASN A 386 -19.54 -7.82 -7.96
N THR A 387 -18.84 -8.31 -6.94
CA THR A 387 -19.46 -8.82 -5.71
C THR A 387 -19.12 -7.89 -4.55
N ILE A 388 -20.13 -7.37 -3.87
CA ILE A 388 -20.00 -6.47 -2.73
C ILE A 388 -20.70 -7.09 -1.53
N THR A 389 -19.95 -7.33 -0.46
CA THR A 389 -20.48 -7.72 0.85
C THR A 389 -20.31 -6.54 1.81
N ALA A 390 -21.41 -5.88 2.15
CA ALA A 390 -21.47 -4.75 3.06
C ALA A 390 -21.87 -5.23 4.45
N SER A 391 -20.90 -5.66 5.26
CA SER A 391 -21.16 -6.30 6.55
C SER A 391 -21.70 -5.34 7.63
N ALA A 392 -21.29 -4.08 7.56
CA ALA A 392 -21.70 -2.97 8.44
C ALA A 392 -21.55 -1.65 7.66
N GLY A 393 -22.06 -0.56 8.23
CA GLY A 393 -22.03 0.76 7.60
C GLY A 393 -23.15 0.98 6.57
N ASN A 394 -23.40 2.24 6.25
CA ASN A 394 -24.40 2.69 5.29
C ASN A 394 -23.71 2.96 3.94
N ASP A 395 -23.62 1.94 3.10
CA ASP A 395 -22.95 2.07 1.81
C ASP A 395 -23.81 2.75 0.74
N LEU A 396 -23.14 3.45 -0.18
CA LEU A 396 -23.72 3.95 -1.42
C LEU A 396 -23.07 3.26 -2.62
N VAL A 397 -23.84 2.48 -3.37
CA VAL A 397 -23.33 1.70 -4.51
C VAL A 397 -23.98 2.16 -5.81
N PHE A 398 -23.15 2.48 -6.81
CA PHE A 398 -23.55 2.74 -8.19
C PHE A 398 -23.00 1.63 -9.11
N ALA A 399 -23.86 0.69 -9.49
CA ALA A 399 -23.46 -0.47 -10.33
C ALA A 399 -23.17 -0.10 -11.79
N GLN A 400 -23.82 0.96 -12.28
CA GLN A 400 -23.76 1.46 -13.65
C GLN A 400 -23.84 0.33 -14.68
N SER A 401 -22.82 0.13 -15.53
CA SER A 401 -22.86 -0.84 -16.62
C SER A 401 -22.43 -2.26 -16.24
N SER A 402 -22.04 -2.50 -14.97
CA SER A 402 -21.64 -3.83 -14.49
C SER A 402 -22.81 -4.59 -13.88
N SER A 403 -22.83 -5.92 -14.06
CA SER A 403 -23.68 -6.77 -13.22
C SER A 403 -23.18 -6.71 -11.77
N LEU A 404 -24.11 -6.67 -10.82
CA LEU A 404 -23.81 -6.55 -9.40
C LEU A 404 -24.39 -7.72 -8.62
N VAL A 405 -23.59 -8.29 -7.72
CA VAL A 405 -24.06 -9.08 -6.59
C VAL A 405 -23.79 -8.28 -5.31
N PHE A 406 -24.86 -7.92 -4.59
CA PHE A 406 -24.76 -7.17 -3.34
C PHE A 406 -25.39 -7.94 -2.19
N VAL A 407 -24.69 -8.03 -1.07
CA VAL A 407 -25.19 -8.57 0.20
C VAL A 407 -24.97 -7.55 1.30
N GLY A 408 -26.07 -7.00 1.82
CA GLY A 408 -26.09 -6.04 2.91
C GLY A 408 -26.11 -6.69 4.29
N GLY A 409 -25.63 -5.94 5.27
CA GLY A 409 -25.46 -6.36 6.65
C GLY A 409 -26.26 -5.49 7.62
N THR A 410 -25.60 -4.96 8.64
CA THR A 410 -26.29 -4.27 9.73
C THR A 410 -26.66 -2.82 9.43
N GLY A 411 -26.01 -2.16 8.48
CA GLY A 411 -26.32 -0.80 8.07
C GLY A 411 -27.35 -0.72 6.94
N SER A 412 -27.83 0.50 6.68
CA SER A 412 -28.84 0.83 5.67
C SER A 412 -28.17 1.33 4.39
N SER A 413 -28.02 0.47 3.40
CA SER A 413 -27.34 0.81 2.14
C SER A 413 -28.30 1.34 1.07
N ILE A 414 -27.76 2.15 0.15
CA ILE A 414 -28.44 2.63 -1.06
C ILE A 414 -27.74 2.04 -2.28
N ILE A 415 -28.49 1.33 -3.11
CA ILE A 415 -28.00 0.70 -4.33
C ILE A 415 -28.72 1.31 -5.53
N VAL A 416 -27.95 1.85 -6.47
CA VAL A 416 -28.45 2.38 -7.74
C VAL A 416 -27.87 1.52 -8.86
N GLY A 417 -28.77 0.81 -9.54
CA GLY A 417 -28.44 0.05 -10.74
C GLY A 417 -28.03 0.92 -11.91
N GLY A 418 -27.63 0.28 -12.99
CA GLY A 418 -27.49 0.95 -14.28
C GLY A 418 -28.08 0.10 -15.39
N SER A 419 -27.26 -0.46 -16.26
CA SER A 419 -27.74 -1.12 -17.47
C SER A 419 -27.71 -2.65 -17.44
N ALA A 420 -27.09 -3.28 -16.44
CA ALA A 420 -26.92 -4.74 -16.39
C ALA A 420 -27.61 -5.36 -15.17
N ALA A 421 -28.04 -6.63 -15.31
CA ALA A 421 -28.78 -7.35 -14.27
C ALA A 421 -28.06 -7.31 -12.91
N MET A 422 -28.84 -7.18 -11.84
CA MET A 422 -28.32 -7.19 -10.47
C MET A 422 -29.04 -8.20 -9.59
N THR A 423 -28.29 -8.77 -8.65
CA THR A 423 -28.81 -9.50 -7.49
C THR A 423 -28.45 -8.74 -6.23
N VAL A 424 -29.45 -8.21 -5.54
CA VAL A 424 -29.28 -7.39 -4.34
C VAL A 424 -30.03 -8.05 -3.20
N THR A 425 -29.36 -8.33 -2.10
CA THR A 425 -29.98 -8.76 -0.84
C THR A 425 -29.63 -7.75 0.23
N GLY A 426 -30.61 -7.03 0.76
CA GLY A 426 -30.46 -6.18 1.94
C GLY A 426 -30.19 -6.99 3.20
N GLY A 427 -29.83 -6.30 4.28
CA GLY A 427 -29.55 -6.92 5.57
C GLY A 427 -30.57 -6.54 6.65
N SER A 428 -30.12 -6.52 7.90
CA SER A 428 -30.96 -6.13 9.04
C SER A 428 -31.15 -4.62 9.14
N GLY A 429 -30.25 -3.82 8.59
CA GLY A 429 -30.38 -2.36 8.54
C GLY A 429 -31.40 -1.87 7.51
N GLY A 430 -31.92 -2.75 6.66
CA GLY A 430 -32.79 -2.37 5.55
C GLY A 430 -32.01 -1.89 4.32
N ILE A 431 -32.74 -1.52 3.27
CA ILE A 431 -32.14 -1.16 1.98
C ILE A 431 -33.03 -0.25 1.15
N LEU A 432 -32.41 0.65 0.37
CA LEU A 432 -33.01 1.27 -0.81
C LEU A 432 -32.30 0.70 -2.04
N ALA A 433 -33.02 0.03 -2.93
CA ALA A 433 -32.46 -0.50 -4.17
C ALA A 433 -33.28 -0.09 -5.38
N VAL A 434 -32.62 0.53 -6.36
CA VAL A 434 -33.17 0.77 -7.69
C VAL A 434 -32.50 -0.19 -8.65
N GLY A 435 -33.27 -1.10 -9.24
CA GLY A 435 -32.80 -2.09 -10.19
C GLY A 435 -32.32 -1.47 -11.49
N ALA A 436 -31.61 -2.27 -12.28
CA ALA A 436 -31.05 -1.84 -13.55
C ALA A 436 -32.14 -1.79 -14.63
N SER A 437 -31.90 -1.00 -15.67
CA SER A 437 -32.81 -0.87 -16.82
C SER A 437 -32.91 -2.12 -17.70
N SER A 438 -32.08 -3.14 -17.47
CA SER A 438 -32.15 -4.39 -18.22
C SER A 438 -31.76 -5.61 -17.38
N GLY A 439 -32.06 -6.81 -17.91
CA GLY A 439 -31.47 -8.07 -17.48
C GLY A 439 -32.23 -8.85 -16.39
N GLY A 440 -33.38 -8.35 -15.92
CA GLY A 440 -34.20 -9.02 -14.89
C GLY A 440 -33.49 -9.06 -13.53
N ASN A 441 -33.77 -8.07 -12.68
CA ASN A 441 -33.14 -7.89 -11.40
C ASN A 441 -33.78 -8.78 -10.32
N LEU A 442 -32.98 -9.30 -9.39
CA LEU A 442 -33.46 -9.89 -8.14
C LEU A 442 -33.13 -8.94 -7.00
N LEU A 443 -34.13 -8.28 -6.45
CA LEU A 443 -33.99 -7.34 -5.34
C LEU A 443 -34.70 -7.91 -4.10
N ALA A 444 -33.97 -8.24 -3.04
CA ALA A 444 -34.53 -8.76 -1.80
C ALA A 444 -34.21 -7.80 -0.64
N GLY A 445 -35.22 -7.45 0.15
CA GLY A 445 -35.10 -6.50 1.25
C GLY A 445 -34.31 -6.99 2.46
N GLY A 446 -34.09 -8.31 2.57
CA GLY A 446 -33.47 -8.91 3.75
C GLY A 446 -34.44 -9.01 4.92
N SER A 447 -33.95 -8.76 6.15
CA SER A 447 -34.79 -8.82 7.34
C SER A 447 -35.35 -7.46 7.76
N GLY A 448 -34.71 -6.35 7.37
CA GLY A 448 -35.15 -4.98 7.69
C GLY A 448 -36.12 -4.37 6.68
N SER A 449 -36.52 -3.12 6.88
CA SER A 449 -37.36 -2.34 5.96
C SER A 449 -36.68 -2.18 4.59
N ALA A 450 -37.45 -2.30 3.50
CA ALA A 450 -36.91 -2.17 2.15
C ALA A 450 -37.72 -1.22 1.27
N THR A 451 -37.03 -0.41 0.48
CA THR A 451 -37.59 0.30 -0.68
C THR A 451 -36.95 -0.25 -1.94
N LEU A 452 -37.73 -0.93 -2.76
CA LEU A 452 -37.25 -1.65 -3.95
C LEU A 452 -37.99 -1.13 -5.18
N ILE A 453 -37.24 -0.75 -6.21
CA ILE A 453 -37.77 -0.29 -7.50
C ILE A 453 -37.17 -1.19 -8.58
N GLY A 454 -37.97 -1.86 -9.40
CA GLY A 454 -37.48 -2.87 -10.36
C GLY A 454 -36.59 -2.29 -11.45
N GLY A 455 -37.01 -1.19 -12.06
CA GLY A 455 -36.31 -0.59 -13.19
C GLY A 455 -36.79 -1.16 -14.52
N GLY A 456 -36.06 -2.14 -15.06
CA GLY A 456 -36.35 -2.77 -16.35
C GLY A 456 -37.50 -3.77 -16.30
N ALA A 457 -37.47 -4.71 -17.25
CA ALA A 457 -38.47 -5.77 -17.35
C ALA A 457 -37.99 -7.06 -16.68
N GLY A 458 -38.94 -7.80 -16.09
CA GLY A 458 -38.67 -9.16 -15.59
C GLY A 458 -38.06 -9.19 -14.19
N ASP A 459 -38.30 -8.15 -13.40
CA ASP A 459 -37.73 -8.03 -12.06
C ASP A 459 -38.50 -8.82 -11.00
N VAL A 460 -37.77 -9.32 -10.00
CA VAL A 460 -38.32 -9.96 -8.81
C VAL A 460 -37.94 -9.14 -7.60
N LEU A 461 -38.94 -8.52 -6.96
CA LEU A 461 -38.78 -7.68 -5.77
C LEU A 461 -39.37 -8.42 -4.58
N LYS A 462 -38.53 -8.73 -3.59
CA LYS A 462 -38.93 -9.41 -2.36
C LYS A 462 -38.87 -8.45 -1.18
N ALA A 463 -40.00 -8.23 -0.51
CA ALA A 463 -40.04 -7.35 0.64
C ALA A 463 -39.12 -7.84 1.76
N GLY A 464 -38.73 -6.91 2.65
CA GLY A 464 -38.10 -7.27 3.90
C GLY A 464 -39.04 -8.12 4.77
N ALA A 465 -38.46 -9.06 5.53
CA ALA A 465 -39.23 -9.94 6.41
C ALA A 465 -39.95 -9.19 7.55
N SER A 466 -39.51 -7.97 7.84
CA SER A 466 -40.12 -7.06 8.82
C SER A 466 -40.06 -5.61 8.34
N GLY A 467 -40.55 -4.69 9.15
CA GLY A 467 -40.48 -3.26 8.86
C GLY A 467 -41.48 -2.81 7.79
N ILE A 468 -41.43 -1.51 7.46
CA ILE A 468 -42.29 -0.93 6.42
C ILE A 468 -41.59 -1.12 5.09
N ASN A 469 -42.28 -1.69 4.11
CA ASN A 469 -41.72 -2.03 2.82
C ASN A 469 -42.46 -1.32 1.69
N PHE A 470 -41.71 -0.80 0.71
CA PHE A 470 -42.22 -0.16 -0.50
C PHE A 470 -41.62 -0.86 -1.71
N LEU A 471 -42.46 -1.47 -2.53
CA LEU A 471 -42.06 -2.16 -3.75
C LEU A 471 -42.77 -1.50 -4.93
N ALA A 472 -42.01 -1.10 -5.93
CA ALA A 472 -42.53 -0.55 -7.17
C ALA A 472 -41.97 -1.32 -8.37
N ALA A 473 -42.86 -1.87 -9.18
CA ALA A 473 -42.52 -2.47 -10.46
C ALA A 473 -41.94 -1.42 -11.42
N GLY A 474 -41.20 -1.94 -12.40
CA GLY A 474 -40.62 -1.17 -13.49
C GLY A 474 -41.55 -1.12 -14.70
N ALA A 475 -40.94 -1.22 -15.88
CA ALA A 475 -41.66 -1.46 -17.11
C ALA A 475 -41.41 -2.90 -17.55
N GLY A 476 -42.46 -3.69 -17.72
CA GLY A 476 -42.34 -5.10 -18.05
C GLY A 476 -43.30 -5.95 -17.24
N ASN A 477 -43.02 -7.26 -17.22
CA ASN A 477 -43.72 -8.20 -16.35
C ASN A 477 -42.89 -8.40 -15.08
N GLU A 478 -43.36 -7.90 -13.94
CA GLU A 478 -42.64 -7.96 -12.68
C GLU A 478 -43.32 -8.90 -11.66
N THR A 479 -42.54 -9.37 -10.70
CA THR A 479 -43.05 -10.10 -9.52
C THR A 479 -42.65 -9.37 -8.25
N LEU A 480 -43.64 -8.86 -7.53
CA LEU A 480 -43.51 -8.24 -6.22
C LEU A 480 -44.03 -9.22 -5.17
N ASP A 481 -43.15 -9.69 -4.30
CA ASP A 481 -43.43 -10.76 -3.34
C ASP A 481 -43.15 -10.30 -1.90
N ALA A 482 -44.23 -10.16 -1.13
CA ALA A 482 -44.19 -9.85 0.28
C ALA A 482 -44.56 -11.05 1.17
N SER A 483 -44.63 -12.27 0.63
CA SER A 483 -45.08 -13.47 1.37
C SER A 483 -44.27 -13.76 2.63
N LEU A 484 -43.00 -13.34 2.69
CA LEU A 484 -42.12 -13.48 3.86
C LEU A 484 -42.24 -12.32 4.87
N ASN A 485 -42.94 -11.23 4.53
CA ASN A 485 -43.16 -10.13 5.46
C ASN A 485 -44.17 -10.55 6.55
N THR A 486 -43.73 -10.48 7.80
CA THR A 486 -44.52 -10.88 8.97
C THR A 486 -44.95 -9.69 9.84
N SER A 487 -44.35 -8.51 9.64
CA SER A 487 -44.64 -7.31 10.41
C SER A 487 -44.28 -6.04 9.63
N GLY A 488 -45.00 -4.95 9.93
CA GLY A 488 -44.88 -3.67 9.24
C GLY A 488 -45.59 -3.68 7.88
N ALA A 489 -46.22 -2.58 7.51
CA ALA A 489 -47.04 -2.53 6.30
C ALA A 489 -46.20 -2.67 5.03
N VAL A 490 -46.79 -3.27 4.00
CA VAL A 490 -46.17 -3.38 2.68
C VAL A 490 -47.02 -2.65 1.66
N ALA A 491 -46.43 -1.71 0.92
CA ALA A 491 -47.03 -1.08 -0.24
C ALA A 491 -46.37 -1.61 -1.52
N MET A 492 -47.19 -2.13 -2.43
CA MET A 492 -46.78 -2.68 -3.72
C MET A 492 -47.50 -1.93 -4.83
N SER A 493 -46.76 -1.44 -5.82
CA SER A 493 -47.31 -0.87 -7.05
C SER A 493 -46.87 -1.67 -8.25
N ALA A 494 -47.84 -2.12 -9.04
CA ALA A 494 -47.62 -2.57 -10.40
C ALA A 494 -47.13 -1.40 -11.29
N GLY A 495 -46.58 -1.77 -12.43
CA GLY A 495 -45.90 -0.91 -13.38
C GLY A 495 -46.84 -0.06 -14.21
N GLY A 496 -46.23 0.79 -15.03
CA GLY A 496 -46.90 1.75 -15.90
C GLY A 496 -46.92 1.34 -17.38
N ASP A 497 -46.77 0.05 -17.70
CA ASP A 497 -46.77 -0.43 -19.08
C ASP A 497 -48.13 -1.03 -19.44
N ALA A 498 -48.79 -0.46 -20.45
CA ALA A 498 -50.12 -0.85 -20.90
C ALA A 498 -50.17 -2.22 -21.63
N THR A 499 -49.04 -2.91 -21.77
CA THR A 499 -48.92 -4.18 -22.50
C THR A 499 -48.45 -5.36 -21.65
N THR A 500 -48.20 -5.14 -20.37
CA THR A 500 -47.53 -6.11 -19.51
C THR A 500 -48.42 -6.62 -18.40
N SER A 501 -47.91 -7.59 -17.64
CA SER A 501 -48.63 -8.26 -16.58
C SER A 501 -47.76 -8.44 -15.34
N ASP A 502 -48.21 -7.86 -14.23
CA ASP A 502 -47.51 -7.92 -12.95
C ASP A 502 -48.15 -8.90 -11.97
N VAL A 503 -47.32 -9.47 -11.09
CA VAL A 503 -47.76 -10.34 -10.00
C VAL A 503 -47.38 -9.70 -8.68
N LEU A 504 -48.37 -9.38 -7.85
CA LEU A 504 -48.18 -8.82 -6.52
C LEU A 504 -48.72 -9.82 -5.47
N ILE A 505 -47.89 -10.20 -4.50
CA ILE A 505 -48.22 -11.19 -3.47
C ILE A 505 -48.05 -10.58 -2.09
N GLY A 506 -49.10 -10.56 -1.28
CA GLY A 506 -49.11 -10.00 0.08
C GLY A 506 -48.54 -10.91 1.15
N GLY A 507 -48.02 -10.30 2.21
CA GLY A 507 -47.54 -10.95 3.43
C GLY A 507 -48.58 -11.02 4.54
N SER A 508 -48.13 -11.30 5.76
CA SER A 508 -48.98 -11.42 6.95
C SER A 508 -49.31 -10.06 7.59
N ALA A 509 -48.64 -8.98 7.18
CA ALA A 509 -48.95 -7.64 7.63
C ALA A 509 -50.07 -6.99 6.80
N THR A 510 -50.34 -5.70 7.03
CA THR A 510 -51.23 -4.93 6.15
C THR A 510 -50.57 -4.75 4.79
N ASN A 511 -51.27 -5.13 3.73
CA ASN A 511 -50.78 -5.01 2.35
C ASN A 511 -51.60 -4.00 1.58
N LEU A 512 -50.94 -3.04 0.93
CA LEU A 512 -51.52 -2.07 0.02
C LEU A 512 -51.08 -2.41 -1.40
N PHE A 513 -52.02 -2.78 -2.26
CA PHE A 513 -51.78 -3.10 -3.66
C PHE A 513 -52.28 -1.96 -4.53
N SER A 514 -51.47 -1.51 -5.49
CA SER A 514 -51.89 -0.62 -6.58
C SER A 514 -51.77 -1.38 -7.90
N ALA A 515 -52.89 -1.53 -8.61
CA ALA A 515 -52.99 -2.38 -9.81
C ALA A 515 -52.22 -1.83 -11.03
N GLY A 516 -51.83 -0.55 -11.04
CA GLY A 516 -51.07 0.03 -12.16
C GLY A 516 -51.87 0.03 -13.46
N GLN A 517 -51.18 -0.03 -14.60
CA GLN A 517 -51.78 -0.16 -15.94
C GLN A 517 -51.92 -1.63 -16.35
N ALA A 518 -52.70 -1.88 -17.42
CA ALA A 518 -52.88 -3.20 -18.04
C ALA A 518 -53.40 -4.29 -17.10
N THR A 519 -52.59 -5.29 -16.79
CA THR A 519 -53.05 -6.49 -16.08
C THR A 519 -52.21 -6.71 -14.83
N ALA A 520 -52.85 -6.81 -13.68
CA ALA A 520 -52.20 -7.22 -12.45
C ALA A 520 -52.89 -8.45 -11.82
N THR A 521 -52.09 -9.37 -11.32
CA THR A 521 -52.54 -10.43 -10.41
C THR A 521 -52.18 -10.02 -8.99
N LEU A 522 -53.20 -9.64 -8.21
CA LEU A 522 -53.08 -9.18 -6.84
C LEU A 522 -53.51 -10.28 -5.87
N THR A 523 -52.58 -10.88 -5.16
CA THR A 523 -52.85 -11.98 -4.22
C THR A 523 -52.73 -11.50 -2.79
N GLY A 524 -53.85 -11.41 -2.07
CA GLY A 524 -53.87 -11.06 -0.65
C GLY A 524 -53.13 -12.10 0.21
N GLY A 525 -52.49 -11.62 1.27
CA GLY A 525 -51.92 -12.50 2.29
C GLY A 525 -53.01 -13.15 3.13
N THR A 526 -52.96 -14.46 3.32
CA THR A 526 -54.02 -15.22 4.02
C THR A 526 -54.10 -14.86 5.51
N ALA A 527 -52.94 -14.60 6.14
CA ALA A 527 -52.82 -14.15 7.52
C ALA A 527 -52.71 -12.63 7.66
N ALA A 528 -52.93 -11.86 6.59
CA ALA A 528 -52.79 -10.40 6.60
C ALA A 528 -53.70 -9.74 7.64
N ALA A 529 -53.23 -8.70 8.31
CA ALA A 529 -54.11 -7.87 9.14
C ALA A 529 -55.25 -7.23 8.30
N GLN A 530 -54.91 -6.78 7.09
CA GLN A 530 -55.84 -6.27 6.08
C GLN A 530 -55.14 -6.21 4.71
N ASN A 531 -55.84 -6.61 3.65
CA ASN A 531 -55.43 -6.35 2.28
C ASN A 531 -56.27 -5.19 1.70
N LEU A 532 -55.60 -4.21 1.09
CA LEU A 532 -56.20 -3.05 0.46
C LEU A 532 -55.85 -3.07 -1.03
N PHE A 533 -56.80 -3.43 -1.88
CA PHE A 533 -56.64 -3.50 -3.33
C PHE A 533 -57.10 -2.20 -3.97
N ASN A 534 -56.17 -1.39 -4.44
CA ASN A 534 -56.44 -0.06 -4.95
C ASN A 534 -56.42 -0.02 -6.47
N PHE A 535 -57.43 0.62 -7.03
CA PHE A 535 -57.59 0.91 -8.45
C PHE A 535 -57.84 2.39 -8.62
N SER A 536 -57.31 2.99 -9.67
CA SER A 536 -57.52 4.40 -9.99
C SER A 536 -57.66 4.58 -11.50
N ALA A 537 -57.82 5.82 -11.96
CA ALA A 537 -57.85 6.10 -13.40
C ALA A 537 -56.57 5.69 -14.14
N ALA A 538 -55.47 5.43 -13.41
CA ALA A 538 -54.26 4.84 -13.98
C ALA A 538 -54.46 3.39 -14.44
N SER A 539 -55.50 2.70 -13.99
CA SER A 539 -55.84 1.31 -14.35
C SER A 539 -56.81 1.19 -15.51
N ALA A 540 -57.18 2.31 -16.15
CA ALA A 540 -58.23 2.36 -17.17
C ALA A 540 -58.04 1.31 -18.29
N ASN A 541 -59.13 0.62 -18.64
CA ASN A 541 -59.17 -0.50 -19.58
C ASN A 541 -58.31 -1.72 -19.19
N GLY A 542 -57.80 -1.75 -17.95
CA GLY A 542 -57.05 -2.87 -17.40
C GLY A 542 -57.90 -4.11 -17.19
N THR A 543 -57.24 -5.25 -17.03
CA THR A 543 -57.87 -6.53 -16.68
C THR A 543 -57.10 -7.16 -15.54
N ASP A 544 -57.67 -7.13 -14.34
CA ASP A 544 -57.01 -7.49 -13.10
C ASP A 544 -57.64 -8.71 -12.43
N LEU A 545 -56.81 -9.46 -11.72
CA LEU A 545 -57.21 -10.63 -10.95
C LEU A 545 -56.88 -10.41 -9.47
N VAL A 546 -57.92 -10.38 -8.62
CA VAL A 546 -57.78 -10.33 -7.16
C VAL A 546 -58.00 -11.72 -6.59
N GLN A 547 -56.98 -12.25 -5.91
CA GLN A 547 -56.98 -13.53 -5.24
C GLN A 547 -56.90 -13.36 -3.72
N ASN A 548 -57.40 -14.35 -2.98
CA ASN A 548 -57.42 -14.38 -1.51
C ASN A 548 -58.10 -13.16 -0.86
N PHE A 549 -59.15 -12.61 -1.48
CA PHE A 549 -59.96 -11.55 -0.89
C PHE A 549 -60.79 -12.11 0.29
N ARG A 550 -60.63 -11.53 1.48
CA ARG A 550 -61.37 -11.95 2.69
C ARG A 550 -62.48 -10.97 3.01
N SER A 551 -63.73 -11.41 2.82
CA SER A 551 -64.92 -10.63 3.15
C SER A 551 -64.89 -10.09 4.58
N GLY A 552 -65.26 -8.81 4.74
CA GLY A 552 -65.34 -8.13 6.03
C GLY A 552 -63.99 -7.72 6.64
N THR A 553 -62.87 -8.12 6.05
CA THR A 553 -61.51 -7.70 6.49
C THR A 553 -60.81 -6.88 5.41
N ASP A 554 -60.80 -7.40 4.18
CA ASP A 554 -60.12 -6.78 3.04
C ASP A 554 -61.01 -5.75 2.35
N LYS A 555 -60.39 -4.86 1.57
CA LYS A 555 -61.11 -3.79 0.86
C LYS A 555 -60.62 -3.66 -0.58
N ILE A 556 -61.54 -3.37 -1.48
CA ILE A 556 -61.22 -2.83 -2.81
C ILE A 556 -61.54 -1.33 -2.78
N ASN A 557 -60.55 -0.49 -3.05
CA ASN A 557 -60.70 0.97 -3.07
C ASN A 557 -60.56 1.49 -4.49
N LEU A 558 -61.51 2.32 -4.90
CA LEU A 558 -61.52 3.01 -6.17
C LEU A 558 -61.24 4.49 -5.93
N TYR A 559 -60.18 4.99 -6.55
CA TYR A 559 -59.71 6.38 -6.47
C TYR A 559 -60.05 7.14 -7.76
N ASP A 560 -59.78 8.44 -7.77
CA ASP A 560 -59.86 9.31 -8.95
C ASP A 560 -61.23 9.32 -9.65
N GLY A 561 -62.31 9.16 -8.87
CA GLY A 561 -63.68 9.19 -9.38
C GLY A 561 -64.11 7.92 -10.14
N VAL A 562 -63.28 6.88 -10.14
CA VAL A 562 -63.63 5.57 -10.72
C VAL A 562 -64.73 4.92 -9.87
N THR A 563 -65.77 4.44 -10.53
CA THR A 563 -66.94 3.80 -9.89
C THR A 563 -67.24 2.45 -10.53
N VAL A 564 -68.05 1.63 -9.86
CA VAL A 564 -68.51 0.35 -10.40
C VAL A 564 -69.64 0.60 -11.39
N ALA A 565 -69.44 0.26 -12.67
CA ALA A 565 -70.44 0.40 -13.72
C ALA A 565 -71.32 -0.86 -13.85
N ASN A 566 -70.74 -2.04 -13.67
CA ASN A 566 -71.45 -3.31 -13.73
C ASN A 566 -70.82 -4.35 -12.80
N THR A 567 -71.65 -5.26 -12.29
CA THR A 567 -71.21 -6.43 -11.51
C THR A 567 -71.87 -7.69 -12.05
N ALA A 568 -71.08 -8.76 -12.20
CA ALA A 568 -71.56 -10.07 -12.63
C ALA A 568 -70.89 -11.17 -11.80
N VAL A 569 -71.49 -12.36 -11.76
CA VAL A 569 -70.85 -13.57 -11.24
C VAL A 569 -70.65 -14.54 -12.39
N THR A 570 -69.40 -14.86 -12.70
CA THR A 570 -69.02 -15.75 -13.81
C THR A 570 -68.08 -16.83 -13.29
N GLY A 571 -68.45 -18.10 -13.48
CA GLY A 571 -67.60 -19.24 -13.10
C GLY A 571 -67.26 -19.32 -11.61
N GLY A 572 -68.13 -18.82 -10.73
CA GLY A 572 -67.89 -18.78 -9.28
C GLY A 572 -67.06 -17.59 -8.78
N ASN A 573 -66.79 -16.61 -9.65
CA ASN A 573 -66.05 -15.38 -9.32
C ASN A 573 -66.90 -14.14 -9.57
N SER A 574 -66.68 -13.09 -8.78
CA SER A 574 -67.26 -11.77 -9.02
C SER A 574 -66.43 -11.05 -10.07
N VAL A 575 -67.09 -10.50 -11.09
CA VAL A 575 -66.49 -9.71 -12.16
C VAL A 575 -67.07 -8.31 -12.06
N LEU A 576 -66.20 -7.32 -11.79
CA LEU A 576 -66.55 -5.91 -11.68
C LEU A 576 -66.05 -5.20 -12.93
N THR A 577 -66.93 -4.51 -13.65
CA THR A 577 -66.54 -3.58 -14.71
C THR A 577 -66.68 -2.17 -14.17
N LEU A 578 -65.58 -1.41 -14.21
CA LEU A 578 -65.52 -0.05 -13.71
C LEU A 578 -65.90 0.97 -14.79
N SER A 579 -66.18 2.20 -14.38
CA SER A 579 -66.61 3.30 -15.26
C SER A 579 -65.58 3.71 -16.32
N ASP A 580 -64.32 3.34 -16.13
CA ASP A 580 -63.19 3.61 -17.03
C ASP A 580 -62.81 2.39 -17.90
N GLY A 581 -63.65 1.35 -17.91
CA GLY A 581 -63.43 0.13 -18.69
C GLY A 581 -62.55 -0.92 -18.00
N THR A 582 -61.99 -0.64 -16.82
CA THR A 582 -61.22 -1.63 -16.03
C THR A 582 -62.10 -2.81 -15.65
N ASN A 583 -61.59 -4.04 -15.80
CA ASN A 583 -62.29 -5.27 -15.40
C ASN A 583 -61.54 -5.96 -14.27
N ILE A 584 -62.19 -6.14 -13.12
CA ILE A 584 -61.61 -6.80 -11.94
C ILE A 584 -62.33 -8.13 -11.72
N THR A 585 -61.58 -9.23 -11.78
CA THR A 585 -62.07 -10.55 -11.37
C THR A 585 -61.64 -10.84 -9.94
N VAL A 586 -62.59 -11.04 -9.03
CA VAL A 586 -62.32 -11.40 -7.62
C VAL A 586 -62.64 -12.88 -7.43
N THR A 587 -61.62 -13.69 -7.16
CA THR A 587 -61.76 -15.15 -7.13
C THR A 587 -62.55 -15.62 -5.91
N GLY A 588 -63.48 -16.55 -6.11
CA GLY A 588 -64.20 -17.23 -5.03
C GLY A 588 -65.22 -16.37 -4.27
N ILE A 589 -65.45 -15.13 -4.71
CA ILE A 589 -66.52 -14.27 -4.20
C ILE A 589 -67.71 -14.38 -5.15
N THR A 590 -68.89 -14.70 -4.62
CA THR A 590 -70.15 -14.74 -5.39
C THR A 590 -71.23 -13.83 -4.78
N THR A 591 -70.92 -13.18 -3.66
CA THR A 591 -71.80 -12.25 -2.96
C THR A 591 -71.63 -10.83 -3.50
N THR A 592 -72.68 -10.02 -3.39
CA THR A 592 -72.65 -8.61 -3.78
C THR A 592 -71.76 -7.80 -2.83
N PHE A 593 -70.89 -6.94 -3.37
CA PHE A 593 -70.11 -5.99 -2.59
C PHE A 593 -71.00 -4.86 -2.04
N THR A 594 -70.72 -4.41 -0.83
CA THR A 594 -71.29 -3.16 -0.32
C THR A 594 -70.36 -1.99 -0.62
N THR A 595 -70.88 -0.96 -1.29
CA THR A 595 -70.12 0.23 -1.65
C THR A 595 -70.35 1.35 -0.64
N THR A 596 -69.28 1.95 -0.15
CA THR A 596 -69.33 3.21 0.62
C THR A 596 -68.45 4.23 -0.06
N SER A 597 -68.88 5.49 -0.13
CA SER A 597 -68.07 6.56 -0.71
C SER A 597 -67.84 7.64 0.33
N SER A 598 -66.57 7.95 0.60
CA SER A 598 -66.17 8.98 1.56
C SER A 598 -64.84 9.59 1.12
N GLY A 599 -64.72 10.91 1.21
CA GLY A 599 -63.47 11.62 0.92
C GLY A 599 -62.92 11.41 -0.50
N GLY A 600 -63.80 11.16 -1.49
CA GLY A 600 -63.39 10.93 -2.88
C GLY A 600 -62.91 9.51 -3.20
N VAL A 601 -63.01 8.58 -2.25
CA VAL A 601 -62.71 7.15 -2.43
C VAL A 601 -64.00 6.34 -2.36
N THR A 602 -64.23 5.46 -3.32
CA THR A 602 -65.30 4.45 -3.27
C THR A 602 -64.70 3.13 -2.79
N THR A 603 -65.14 2.65 -1.63
CA THR A 603 -64.65 1.41 -1.01
C THR A 603 -65.72 0.31 -1.11
N LEU A 604 -65.30 -0.86 -1.59
CA LEU A 604 -66.06 -2.10 -1.63
C LEU A 604 -65.56 -3.03 -0.52
N THR A 605 -66.49 -3.64 0.21
CA THR A 605 -66.23 -4.61 1.30
C THR A 605 -67.01 -5.90 1.16
#